data_AF-A0A967E9Q5-F1
#
_entry.id   AF-A0A967E9Q5-F1
#
_cell.length_a   1.000
_cell.length_b   1.000
_cell.length_c   1.000
_cell.angle_alpha   90.00
_cell.angle_beta   90.00
_cell.angle_gamma   90.00
#
_symmetry.space_group_name_H-M   'P 1'
#
loop_
_entity.id
_entity.type
_entity.pdbx_description
1 polymer ?
#
loop_
_entity_poly.entity_id
_entity_poly.type
_entity_poly.pdbx_seq_one_letter_code
_entity_poly.pdbx_strand_id
1 'polypeptide(L)'
;MKYNYLIFVLLLSVSPLMAQQQLLIVDEYQQTETIPSPTNQLIKMSGKQVIPVVGGLDQWDGMNNYIYVFGSKLIIESADLGSDGITRLVLRREDGLDFFNLFPTLRARLVPIHMERGAKIVP
;
A
#
# COMPACT_ATOMS: atom_id res chain seq x y z
N MET A 1 48.01 1.76 13.38
CA MET A 1 47.35 1.84 12.05
C MET A 1 46.68 0.53 11.59
N LYS A 2 46.93 -0.64 12.19
CA LYS A 2 46.32 -1.92 11.75
C LYS A 2 44.87 -2.17 12.25
N TYR A 3 44.46 -1.54 13.36
CA TYR A 3 43.13 -1.75 13.96
C TYR A 3 42.00 -0.92 13.32
N ASN A 4 42.33 0.14 12.56
CA ASN A 4 41.31 1.00 11.95
C ASN A 4 40.57 0.32 10.80
N TYR A 5 41.22 -0.63 10.10
CA TYR A 5 40.59 -1.41 9.03
C TYR A 5 39.59 -2.44 9.57
N LEU A 6 39.80 -2.95 10.78
CA LEU A 6 38.93 -3.94 11.40
C LEU A 6 37.55 -3.34 11.73
N ILE A 7 37.52 -2.07 12.16
CA ILE A 7 36.28 -1.33 12.45
C ILE A 7 35.47 -1.10 11.16
N PHE A 8 36.15 -0.80 10.05
CA PHE A 8 35.50 -0.61 8.75
C PHE A 8 34.85 -1.89 8.23
N VAL A 9 35.50 -3.04 8.41
CA VAL A 9 34.94 -4.35 8.02
C VAL A 9 33.78 -4.77 8.92
N LEU A 10 33.83 -4.43 10.22
CA LEU A 10 32.75 -4.73 11.16
C LEU A 10 31.49 -3.88 10.91
N LEU A 11 31.64 -2.63 10.46
CA LEU A 11 30.53 -1.73 10.13
C LEU A 11 29.78 -2.14 8.85
N LEU A 12 30.47 -2.80 7.89
CA LEU A 12 29.86 -3.28 6.64
C LEU A 12 29.00 -4.54 6.81
N SER A 13 29.12 -5.28 7.92
CA SER A 13 28.41 -6.54 8.14
C SER A 13 27.06 -6.45 8.86
N VAL A 14 26.62 -5.26 9.30
CA VAL A 14 25.49 -5.13 10.25
C VAL A 14 24.16 -4.64 9.63
N SER A 15 24.01 -4.56 8.32
CA SER A 15 22.73 -4.14 7.73
C SER A 15 22.17 -5.16 6.73
N PRO A 16 21.44 -6.18 7.19
CA PRO A 16 20.34 -6.68 6.38
C PRO A 16 19.31 -5.56 6.30
N LEU A 17 19.29 -4.82 5.19
CA LEU A 17 18.16 -4.01 4.78
C LEU A 17 16.96 -4.96 4.67
N MET A 18 16.22 -5.10 5.78
CA MET A 18 15.01 -5.90 5.84
C MET A 18 13.96 -5.16 5.02
N ALA A 19 13.84 -5.51 3.74
CA ALA A 19 12.73 -5.07 2.91
C ALA A 19 11.44 -5.60 3.54
N GLN A 20 10.69 -4.72 4.20
CA GLN A 20 9.43 -5.08 4.84
C GLN A 20 8.40 -5.36 3.75
N GLN A 21 8.06 -6.64 3.58
CA GLN A 21 7.01 -7.07 2.65
C GLN A 21 5.64 -6.71 3.24
N GLN A 22 4.81 -6.09 2.41
CA GLN A 22 3.47 -5.64 2.78
C GLN A 22 2.44 -6.24 1.81
N LEU A 23 1.20 -6.33 2.24
CA LEU A 23 0.07 -6.75 1.43
C LEU A 23 -0.81 -5.55 1.20
N LEU A 24 -1.08 -5.23 -0.06
CA LEU A 24 -2.14 -4.32 -0.44
C LEU A 24 -3.44 -5.11 -0.53
N ILE A 25 -4.39 -4.77 0.31
CA ILE A 25 -5.71 -5.38 0.37
C ILE A 25 -6.73 -4.35 -0.11
N VAL A 26 -7.36 -4.58 -1.26
CA VAL A 26 -8.45 -3.73 -1.74
C VAL A 26 -9.71 -4.04 -0.93
N ASP A 27 -10.38 -3.01 -0.44
CA ASP A 27 -11.58 -3.18 0.35
C ASP A 27 -12.75 -3.68 -0.51
N GLU A 28 -13.58 -4.55 0.07
CA GLU A 28 -14.73 -5.12 -0.65
C GLU A 28 -15.82 -4.08 -0.91
N TYR A 29 -15.92 -3.05 -0.07
CA TYR A 29 -16.93 -2.00 -0.18
C TYR A 29 -16.27 -0.68 -0.58
N GLN A 30 -16.66 -0.17 -1.75
CA GLN A 30 -16.14 1.07 -2.31
C GLN A 30 -17.23 2.14 -2.31
N GLN A 31 -16.83 3.40 -2.13
CA GLN A 31 -17.77 4.53 -2.25
C GLN A 31 -17.83 4.97 -3.71
N THR A 32 -19.05 5.22 -4.20
CA THR A 32 -19.25 5.87 -5.50
C THR A 32 -19.36 7.38 -5.28
N GLU A 33 -18.47 8.15 -5.92
CA GLU A 33 -18.49 9.61 -5.85
C GLU A 33 -19.30 10.24 -6.98
N THR A 34 -19.85 9.43 -7.89
CA THR A 34 -20.39 9.88 -9.18
C THR A 34 -21.70 10.65 -9.08
N ILE A 35 -22.33 10.70 -7.89
CA ILE A 35 -23.56 11.46 -7.65
C ILE A 35 -23.51 12.05 -6.24
N PRO A 36 -23.74 13.37 -6.04
CA PRO A 36 -23.96 13.96 -4.73
C PRO A 36 -25.32 13.48 -4.19
N SER A 37 -25.34 12.23 -3.72
CA SER A 37 -26.48 11.64 -3.03
C SER A 37 -26.22 11.78 -1.52
N PRO A 38 -27.20 12.23 -0.72
CA PRO A 38 -27.08 12.28 0.73
C PRO A 38 -26.87 10.91 1.39
N THR A 39 -26.95 9.83 0.60
CA THR A 39 -26.69 8.46 1.03
C THR A 39 -25.37 8.01 0.42
N ASN A 40 -24.32 7.87 1.23
CA ASN A 40 -23.05 7.25 0.82
C ASN A 40 -23.33 5.82 0.34
N GLN A 41 -23.53 5.62 -0.97
CA GLN A 41 -23.79 4.31 -1.53
C GLN A 41 -22.48 3.52 -1.58
N LEU A 42 -22.43 2.43 -0.82
CA LEU A 42 -21.34 1.47 -0.84
C LEU A 42 -21.64 0.39 -1.88
N ILE A 43 -20.79 0.26 -2.89
CA ILE A 43 -20.89 -0.80 -3.88
C ILE A 43 -19.91 -1.91 -3.48
N LYS A 44 -20.41 -3.14 -3.42
CA LYS A 44 -19.59 -4.31 -3.15
C LYS A 44 -18.87 -4.76 -4.42
N MET A 45 -17.55 -4.86 -4.37
CA MET A 45 -16.72 -5.45 -5.42
C MET A 45 -16.82 -6.99 -5.41
N SER A 46 -16.67 -7.59 -6.59
CA SER A 46 -16.65 -9.05 -6.73
C SER A 46 -15.33 -9.62 -6.20
N GLY A 47 -15.29 -9.87 -4.89
CA GLY A 47 -14.19 -10.53 -4.21
C GLY A 47 -13.11 -9.59 -3.65
N LYS A 48 -12.46 -10.07 -2.60
CA LYS A 48 -11.31 -9.42 -1.95
C LYS A 48 -10.06 -9.59 -2.82
N GLN A 49 -9.40 -8.49 -3.18
CA GLN A 49 -8.11 -8.54 -3.87
C GLN A 49 -6.98 -8.34 -2.87
N VAL A 50 -6.02 -9.26 -2.85
CA VAL A 50 -4.82 -9.20 -2.00
C VAL A 50 -3.61 -9.27 -2.92
N ILE A 51 -2.77 -8.25 -2.85
CA ILE A 51 -1.68 -8.02 -3.78
C ILE A 51 -0.41 -7.86 -2.94
N PRO A 52 0.59 -8.74 -3.09
CA PRO A 52 1.86 -8.57 -2.39
C PRO A 52 2.59 -7.35 -2.97
N VAL A 53 2.95 -6.41 -2.10
CA VAL A 53 3.76 -5.24 -2.43
C VAL A 53 5.09 -5.38 -1.72
N VAL A 54 6.16 -5.51 -2.51
CA VAL A 54 7.53 -5.53 -2.00
C VAL A 54 8.06 -4.11 -2.09
N GLY A 55 8.28 -3.47 -0.93
CA GLY A 55 8.92 -2.16 -0.88
C GLY A 55 10.37 -2.27 -1.31
N GLY A 56 10.68 -1.76 -2.50
CA GLY A 56 12.06 -1.54 -2.94
C GLY A 56 12.66 -0.39 -2.14
N LEU A 57 13.59 -0.71 -1.23
CA LEU A 57 14.38 0.26 -0.46
C LEU A 57 15.32 1.13 -1.33
N ASP A 58 15.29 0.97 -2.65
CA ASP A 58 16.15 1.64 -3.63
C ASP A 58 15.42 2.71 -4.48
N GLN A 59 14.10 2.86 -4.34
CA GLN A 59 13.33 3.84 -5.12
C GLN A 59 13.26 5.21 -4.41
N TRP A 60 14.43 5.86 -4.28
CA TRP A 60 14.54 7.28 -3.89
C TRP A 60 14.17 8.24 -5.05
N ASP A 61 13.37 7.79 -6.02
CA ASP A 61 12.93 8.62 -7.16
C ASP A 61 11.43 9.02 -7.06
N GLY A 62 10.79 8.84 -5.91
CA GLY A 62 9.37 9.18 -5.79
C GLY A 62 8.76 8.79 -4.46
N MET A 63 9.12 9.52 -3.43
CA MET A 63 8.55 9.49 -2.08
C MET A 63 7.03 9.17 -2.08
N ASN A 64 6.67 7.91 -1.77
CA ASN A 64 5.35 7.44 -1.32
C ASN A 64 4.07 7.79 -2.11
N ASN A 65 4.15 8.22 -3.37
CA ASN A 65 2.97 8.74 -4.08
C ASN A 65 2.32 7.76 -5.06
N TYR A 66 2.86 6.55 -5.27
CA TYR A 66 2.22 5.56 -6.14
C TYR A 66 2.64 4.11 -5.81
N ILE A 67 1.82 3.16 -6.26
CA ILE A 67 2.03 1.71 -6.19
C ILE A 67 1.84 1.13 -7.59
N TYR A 68 2.73 0.23 -8.00
CA TYR A 68 2.56 -0.52 -9.23
C TYR A 68 1.79 -1.82 -8.96
N VAL A 69 0.68 -2.02 -9.69
CA VAL A 69 -0.20 -3.18 -9.58
C VAL A 69 -0.53 -3.71 -10.96
N PHE A 70 -0.15 -4.95 -11.29
CA PHE A 70 -0.44 -5.63 -12.56
C PHE A 70 -0.19 -4.77 -13.83
N GLY A 71 0.94 -4.05 -13.87
CA GLY A 71 1.30 -3.19 -15.00
C GLY A 71 0.60 -1.82 -15.04
N SER A 72 -0.25 -1.53 -14.05
CA SER A 72 -0.88 -0.22 -13.87
C SER A 72 -0.20 0.55 -12.73
N LYS A 73 0.00 1.86 -12.92
CA LYS A 73 0.46 2.77 -11.86
C LYS A 73 -0.76 3.34 -11.12
N LEU A 74 -0.82 3.10 -9.82
CA LEU A 74 -1.85 3.63 -8.94
C LEU A 74 -1.25 4.73 -8.08
N ILE A 75 -1.75 5.95 -8.20
CA ILE A 75 -1.37 7.10 -7.38
C ILE A 75 -1.99 6.93 -5.99
N ILE A 76 -1.23 7.17 -4.94
CA ILE A 76 -1.73 7.28 -3.56
C ILE A 76 -2.26 8.70 -3.38
N GLU A 77 -3.58 8.84 -3.29
CA GLU A 77 -4.26 10.11 -3.08
C GLU A 77 -4.27 10.51 -1.61
N SER A 78 -4.47 9.53 -0.72
CA SER A 78 -4.29 9.73 0.72
C SER A 78 -3.79 8.45 1.38
N ALA A 79 -3.05 8.63 2.48
CA ALA A 79 -2.54 7.56 3.32
C ALA A 79 -2.71 7.95 4.79
N ASP A 80 -3.39 7.10 5.55
CA ASP A 80 -3.61 7.29 6.98
C ASP A 80 -3.12 6.05 7.75
N LEU A 81 -2.12 6.24 8.60
CA LEU A 81 -1.55 5.17 9.42
C LEU A 81 -2.38 5.01 10.69
N GLY A 82 -3.10 3.89 10.80
CA GLY A 82 -3.87 3.60 11.99
C GLY A 82 -2.98 3.21 13.18
N SER A 83 -3.54 3.35 14.39
CA SER A 83 -2.94 2.85 15.64
C SER A 83 -2.79 1.33 15.68
N ASP A 84 -3.44 0.61 14.75
CA ASP A 84 -3.32 -0.82 14.49
C ASP A 84 -2.09 -1.17 13.63
N GLY A 85 -1.31 -0.18 13.17
CA GLY A 85 -0.17 -0.38 12.29
C GLY A 85 -0.56 -0.67 10.83
N ILE A 86 -1.85 -0.53 10.49
CA ILE A 86 -2.37 -0.69 9.13
C ILE A 86 -2.45 0.68 8.47
N THR A 87 -1.87 0.83 7.28
CA THR A 87 -2.02 2.05 6.50
C THR A 87 -3.27 1.95 5.63
N ARG A 88 -4.25 2.82 5.86
CA ARG A 88 -5.43 2.98 5.01
C ARG A 88 -5.06 3.88 3.84
N LEU A 89 -5.36 3.46 2.62
CA LEU A 89 -4.97 4.14 1.38
C LEU A 89 -6.20 4.44 0.54
N VAL A 90 -6.20 5.61 -0.09
CA VAL A 90 -7.06 5.93 -1.23
C VAL A 90 -6.18 5.99 -2.46
N LEU A 91 -6.51 5.18 -3.47
CA LEU A 91 -5.74 4.99 -4.68
C LEU A 91 -6.49 5.54 -5.88
N ARG A 92 -5.80 6.18 -6.81
CA ARG A 92 -6.34 6.66 -8.08
C ARG A 92 -5.51 6.12 -9.23
N ARG A 93 -6.10 5.85 -10.39
CA ARG A 93 -5.28 5.50 -11.56
C ARG A 93 -4.51 6.72 -12.06
N GLU A 94 -3.29 6.49 -12.52
CA GLU A 94 -2.46 7.58 -13.08
C GLU A 94 -3.01 8.13 -14.40
N ASP A 95 -3.69 7.29 -15.19
CA ASP A 95 -4.34 7.70 -16.44
C ASP A 95 -5.63 8.51 -16.26
N GLY A 96 -6.07 8.73 -15.02
CA GLY A 96 -7.28 9.49 -14.69
C GLY A 96 -8.59 8.80 -15.06
N LEU A 97 -8.54 7.54 -15.50
CA LEU A 97 -9.74 6.76 -15.77
C LEU A 97 -10.29 6.16 -14.47
N ASP A 98 -11.60 5.96 -14.44
CA ASP A 98 -12.26 5.28 -13.32
C ASP A 98 -11.88 3.79 -13.29
N PHE A 99 -11.73 3.24 -12.09
CA PHE A 99 -11.68 1.80 -11.89
C PHE A 99 -13.04 1.20 -12.26
N PHE A 100 -13.01 0.24 -13.18
CA PHE A 100 -14.22 -0.44 -13.69
C PHE A 100 -15.28 0.52 -14.27
N ASN A 101 -14.91 1.74 -14.65
CA ASN A 101 -15.84 2.81 -15.07
C ASN A 101 -16.87 3.21 -13.98
N LEU A 102 -16.56 2.94 -12.71
CA LEU A 102 -17.49 3.12 -11.58
C LEU A 102 -16.89 3.90 -10.42
N PHE A 103 -15.58 3.73 -10.17
CA PHE A 103 -14.91 4.29 -9.01
C PHE A 103 -13.75 5.17 -9.45
N PRO A 104 -13.77 6.49 -9.19
CA PRO A 104 -12.61 7.34 -9.48
C PRO A 104 -11.42 6.97 -8.59
N THR A 105 -11.70 6.49 -7.38
CA THR A 105 -10.71 6.06 -6.39
C THR A 105 -11.03 4.68 -5.82
N LEU A 106 -10.00 3.97 -5.34
CA LEU A 106 -10.12 2.70 -4.63
C LEU A 106 -9.58 2.82 -3.22
N ARG A 107 -10.36 2.36 -2.26
CA ARG A 107 -9.92 2.16 -0.89
C ARG A 107 -9.18 0.84 -0.75
N ALA A 108 -8.01 0.91 -0.16
CA ALA A 108 -7.18 -0.24 0.13
C ALA A 108 -6.48 -0.10 1.48
N ARG A 109 -5.93 -1.20 1.97
CA ARG A 109 -5.15 -1.25 3.19
C ARG A 109 -3.81 -1.90 2.93
N LEU A 110 -2.75 -1.29 3.44
CA LEU A 110 -1.41 -1.84 3.43
C LEU A 110 -1.16 -2.51 4.78
N VAL A 111 -1.03 -3.83 4.77
CA VAL A 111 -0.90 -4.66 5.98
C VAL A 111 0.45 -5.36 5.93
N PRO A 112 1.28 -5.28 6.99
CA PRO A 112 2.50 -6.09 7.06
C PRO A 112 2.18 -7.59 6.98
N ILE A 113 2.92 -8.37 6.19
CA ILE A 113 2.63 -9.82 6.00
C ILE A 113 2.54 -10.57 7.34
N HIS A 114 3.38 -10.21 8.32
CA HIS A 114 3.36 -10.85 9.63
C HIS A 114 2.08 -10.61 10.45
N MET A 115 1.27 -9.60 10.08
CA MET A 115 0.00 -9.26 10.74
C MET A 115 -1.22 -9.94 10.09
N GLU A 116 -1.08 -10.55 8.91
CA GLU A 116 -2.21 -11.13 8.17
C GLU A 116 -2.95 -12.22 8.98
N ARG A 117 -2.25 -12.97 9.84
CA ARG A 117 -2.85 -14.04 10.66
C ARG A 117 -3.72 -13.51 11.82
N GLY A 118 -3.56 -12.24 12.22
CA GLY A 118 -4.28 -11.61 13.33
C GLY A 118 -5.28 -10.52 12.91
N ALA A 119 -5.18 -10.03 11.68
CA ALA A 119 -6.11 -9.04 11.11
C ALA A 119 -7.45 -9.72 10.77
N LYS A 120 -8.25 -10.04 11.78
CA LYS A 120 -9.68 -10.30 11.58
C LYS A 120 -10.27 -9.06 10.92
N ILE A 121 -10.65 -9.25 9.67
CA ILE A 121 -11.37 -8.32 8.83
C ILE A 121 -12.67 -7.99 9.57
N VAL A 122 -12.69 -6.85 10.25
CA VAL A 122 -13.95 -6.30 10.76
C VAL A 122 -14.69 -5.77 9.52
N PRO A 123 -15.91 -6.25 9.25
CA PRO A 123 -16.72 -5.79 8.13
C PRO A 123 -17.13 -4.31 8.25
#